data_AF-A0A9X2S664-F1
#
_entry.id   AF-A0A9X2S664-F1
#
_cell.length_a   1.000
_cell.length_b   1.000
_cell.length_c   1.000
_cell.angle_alpha   90.00
_cell.angle_beta   90.00
_cell.angle_gamma   90.00
#
_symmetry.space_group_name_H-M   'P 1'
#
loop_
_entity.id
_entity.type
_entity.pdbx_description
1 polymer ?
#
loop_
_entity_poly.entity_id
_entity_poly.type
_entity_poly.pdbx_seq_one_letter_code
_entity_poly.pdbx_strand_id
1 'polypeptide(L)'
;MYQQDYIMRLIKEIINFLAKIFLHIEDKDEVYYDLLYENENSQTDYLHKELLKLIELGKINEAENLLFEKLDMSNKKHIELALDFYNLISSDFVFYFANLT
;
A
#
# COMPACT_ATOMS: atom_id res chain seq x y z
N MET A 1 -18.02 15.21 5.21
CA MET A 1 -16.76 15.50 5.92
C MET A 1 -16.53 14.47 7.03
N TYR A 2 -17.26 14.50 8.15
CA TYR A 2 -17.06 13.55 9.27
C TYR A 2 -17.15 12.04 8.95
N GLN A 3 -18.04 11.63 8.04
CA GLN A 3 -18.19 10.22 7.67
C GLN A 3 -17.00 9.69 6.87
N GLN A 4 -16.39 10.53 6.02
CA GLN A 4 -15.22 10.15 5.23
C GLN A 4 -14.01 9.94 6.14
N ASP A 5 -13.80 10.86 7.10
CA ASP A 5 -12.71 10.79 8.08
C ASP A 5 -12.86 9.59 9.02
N TYR A 6 -14.10 9.24 9.39
CA TYR A 6 -14.39 8.06 10.19
C TYR A 6 -14.10 6.76 9.42
N ILE A 7 -14.55 6.65 8.17
CA ILE A 7 -14.29 5.48 7.33
C ILE A 7 -12.79 5.31 7.09
N MET A 8 -12.06 6.40 6.83
CA MET A 8 -10.61 6.35 6.62
C MET A 8 -9.86 5.90 7.88
N ARG A 9 -10.29 6.37 9.06
CA ARG A 9 -9.75 5.92 10.34
C ARG A 9 -10.00 4.42 10.57
N LEU A 10 -11.20 3.95 10.26
CA LEU A 10 -11.56 2.54 10.39
C LEU A 10 -10.75 1.64 9.45
N ILE A 11 -10.56 2.07 8.20
CA ILE A 11 -9.71 1.37 7.22
C ILE A 11 -8.27 1.26 7.75
N LYS A 12 -7.71 2.37 8.26
CA LYS A 12 -6.35 2.39 8.83
C LYS A 12 -6.21 1.48 10.05
N GLU A 13 -7.22 1.42 10.92
CA GLU A 13 -7.22 0.51 12.07
C GLU A 13 -7.28 -0.97 11.67
N ILE A 14 -8.09 -1.31 10.66
CA ILE A 14 -8.16 -2.68 10.13
C ILE A 14 -6.83 -3.08 9.50
N ILE A 15 -6.20 -2.20 8.73
CA ILE A 15 -4.88 -2.45 8.12
C ILE A 15 -3.83 -2.68 9.21
N ASN A 16 -3.76 -1.83 10.23
CA ASN A 16 -2.83 -1.99 11.35
C ASN A 16 -3.05 -3.30 12.12
N PHE A 17 -4.32 -3.69 12.33
CA PHE A 17 -4.67 -4.95 12.98
C PHE A 17 -4.20 -6.17 12.17
N LEU A 18 -4.45 -6.16 10.86
CA LEU A 18 -4.00 -7.22 9.96
C LEU A 18 -2.47 -7.29 9.90
N ALA A 19 -1.78 -6.15 9.84
CA ALA A 19 -0.31 -6.11 9.88
C ALA A 19 0.24 -6.71 11.18
N LYS A 20 -0.33 -6.36 12.34
CA LYS A 20 0.08 -6.95 13.64
C LYS A 20 -0.11 -8.46 13.68
N ILE A 21 -1.24 -8.98 13.21
CA ILE A 21 -1.55 -10.42 13.23
C ILE A 21 -0.72 -11.21 12.23
N PHE A 22 -0.69 -10.77 10.97
CA PHE A 22 -0.09 -11.56 9.89
C PHE A 22 1.42 -11.32 9.78
N LEU A 23 1.91 -10.14 10.14
CA LEU A 23 3.31 -9.76 9.98
C LEU A 23 4.09 -9.72 11.31
N HIS A 24 3.42 -9.83 12.47
CA HIS A 24 4.01 -9.77 13.81
C HIS A 24 4.82 -8.47 14.04
N ILE A 25 4.32 -7.35 13.51
CA ILE A 25 4.96 -6.04 13.66
C ILE A 25 4.55 -5.46 15.03
N GLU A 26 5.44 -5.53 16.01
CA GLU A 26 5.26 -4.90 17.32
C GLU A 26 5.59 -3.40 17.24
N ASP A 27 4.55 -2.59 17.37
CA ASP A 27 4.55 -1.17 17.76
C ASP A 27 5.63 -0.28 17.14
N LYS A 28 5.28 0.36 16.02
CA LYS A 28 5.85 1.65 15.62
C LYS A 28 4.72 2.62 15.35
N ASP A 29 4.69 3.69 16.12
CA ASP A 29 3.61 4.70 16.17
C ASP A 29 3.39 5.44 14.84
N GLU A 30 4.33 5.34 13.90
CA GLU A 30 4.10 5.64 12.50
C GLU A 30 4.74 4.52 11.70
N VAL A 31 3.92 3.78 10.96
CA VAL A 31 4.40 2.74 10.04
C VAL A 31 5.06 3.42 8.85
N TYR A 32 6.25 4.00 9.06
CA TYR A 32 7.20 4.15 7.97
C TYR A 32 7.68 2.74 7.64
N TYR A 33 7.11 2.22 6.54
CA TYR A 33 7.35 0.93 5.90
C TYR A 33 8.80 0.76 5.38
N ASP A 34 9.78 1.41 6.03
CA ASP A 34 11.14 1.64 5.52
C ASP A 34 12.07 0.42 5.60
N LEU A 35 11.60 -0.78 5.94
CA LEU A 35 12.51 -1.90 6.24
C LEU A 35 12.18 -3.26 5.60
N LEU A 36 11.22 -3.34 4.67
CA LEU A 36 10.87 -4.63 4.05
C LEU A 36 11.61 -4.94 2.73
N TYR A 37 12.37 -3.98 2.19
CA TYR A 37 13.11 -4.14 0.93
C TYR A 37 14.60 -4.51 1.11
N GLU A 38 15.02 -4.99 2.27
CA GLU A 38 16.41 -5.43 2.50
C GLU A 38 16.75 -6.81 1.92
N ASN A 39 15.90 -7.39 1.07
CA ASN A 39 16.23 -8.65 0.42
C ASN A 39 15.70 -8.70 -1.02
N GLU A 40 16.64 -8.52 -1.94
CA GLU A 40 16.54 -8.54 -3.40
C GLU A 40 15.60 -9.65 -3.88
N ASN A 41 14.35 -9.31 -4.17
CA ASN A 41 13.50 -10.12 -5.02
C ASN A 41 13.07 -9.20 -6.16
N SER A 42 13.89 -9.16 -7.21
CA SER A 42 13.82 -8.15 -8.29
C SER A 42 12.43 -8.03 -8.93
N GLN A 43 11.63 -9.10 -8.89
CA GLN A 43 10.27 -9.12 -9.40
C GLN A 43 9.27 -8.36 -8.52
N THR A 44 9.37 -8.46 -7.20
CA THR A 44 8.50 -7.73 -6.27
C THR A 44 8.86 -6.24 -6.29
N ASP A 45 10.15 -5.90 -6.34
CA ASP A 45 10.62 -4.51 -6.45
C ASP A 45 10.22 -3.88 -7.79
N TYR A 46 10.23 -4.67 -8.88
CA TYR A 46 9.78 -4.22 -10.19
C TYR A 46 8.28 -3.94 -10.18
N LEU A 47 7.47 -4.85 -9.64
CA LEU A 47 6.03 -4.67 -9.50
C LEU A 47 5.71 -3.42 -8.67
N HIS A 48 6.42 -3.21 -7.56
CA HIS A 48 6.24 -2.01 -6.72
C HIS A 48 6.50 -0.72 -7.50
N LYS A 49 7.59 -0.65 -8.27
CA LYS A 49 7.90 0.51 -9.11
C LYS A 49 6.86 0.76 -10.20
N GLU A 50 6.34 -0.28 -10.83
CA GLU A 50 5.26 -0.14 -11.83
C GLU A 50 3.97 0.40 -11.20
N LEU A 51 3.61 -0.08 -10.02
CA LEU A 51 2.45 0.40 -9.28
C LEU A 51 2.59 1.86 -8.90
N LEU A 52 3.74 2.27 -8.37
CA LEU A 52 4.01 3.68 -8.04
C LEU A 52 3.87 4.58 -9.27
N LYS A 53 4.42 4.18 -10.41
CA LYS A 53 4.32 4.94 -11.65
C LYS A 53 2.86 5.12 -12.11
N LEU A 54 2.04 4.08 -12.00
CA LEU A 54 0.62 4.16 -12.37
C LEU A 54 -0.16 5.06 -11.39
N ILE A 55 0.19 5.02 -10.10
CA ILE A 55 -0.37 5.93 -9.09
C ILE A 55 -0.01 7.39 -9.39
N GLU A 56 1.26 7.68 -9.68
CA GLU A 56 1.74 9.03 -10.05
C GLU A 56 1.03 9.59 -11.30
N LEU A 57 0.66 8.70 -12.23
CA LEU A 57 -0.09 9.07 -13.45
C LEU A 57 -1.62 9.17 -13.22
N GLY A 58 -2.11 8.97 -11.99
CA GLY A 58 -3.53 8.96 -11.67
C GLY A 58 -4.30 7.73 -12.19
N LYS A 59 -3.59 6.72 -12.68
CA LYS A 59 -4.15 5.49 -13.28
C LYS A 59 -4.41 4.41 -12.23
N ILE A 60 -5.17 4.75 -11.19
CA ILE A 60 -5.40 3.87 -10.02
C ILE A 60 -6.01 2.52 -10.42
N ASN A 61 -7.00 2.51 -11.31
CA ASN A 61 -7.64 1.27 -11.76
C ASN A 61 -6.66 0.34 -12.51
N GLU A 62 -5.75 0.91 -13.32
CA GLU A 62 -4.73 0.12 -14.02
C GLU A 62 -3.72 -0.46 -13.02
N ALA A 63 -3.37 0.31 -11.99
CA ALA A 63 -2.50 -0.15 -10.92
C ALA A 63 -3.14 -1.29 -10.10
N GLU A 64 -4.42 -1.16 -9.74
CA GLU A 64 -5.14 -2.20 -9.00
C GLU A 64 -5.27 -3.49 -9.81
N ASN A 65 -5.60 -3.39 -11.10
CA ASN A 65 -5.66 -4.55 -11.98
C ASN A 65 -4.30 -5.25 -12.08
N LEU A 66 -3.20 -4.50 -12.23
CA LEU A 66 -1.85 -5.06 -12.28
C LEU A 66 -1.49 -5.75 -10.97
N LEU A 67 -1.81 -5.14 -9.82
CA LEU A 67 -1.61 -5.75 -8.52
C LEU A 67 -2.36 -7.07 -8.43
N PHE A 68 -3.66 -7.07 -8.76
CA PHE A 68 -4.50 -8.28 -8.69
C PHE A 68 -3.98 -9.41 -9.58
N GLU A 69 -3.52 -9.11 -10.80
CA GLU A 69 -2.99 -10.11 -11.73
C GLU A 69 -1.67 -10.73 -11.28
N LYS A 70 -0.83 -9.98 -10.56
CA LYS A 70 0.53 -10.39 -10.19
C LYS A 70 0.67 -10.81 -8.73
N LEU A 71 -0.37 -10.61 -7.92
CA LEU A 71 -0.36 -10.95 -6.52
C LEU A 71 -0.30 -12.47 -6.33
N ASP A 72 0.64 -12.92 -5.51
CA ASP A 72 0.70 -14.30 -5.03
C ASP A 72 0.37 -14.29 -3.54
N MET A 73 -0.84 -14.72 -3.20
CA MET A 73 -1.34 -14.75 -1.82
C MET A 73 -0.58 -15.74 -0.93
N SER A 74 0.23 -16.65 -1.51
CA SER A 74 1.09 -17.53 -0.72
C SER A 74 2.44 -16.88 -0.38
N ASN A 75 2.77 -15.76 -1.03
CA ASN A 75 4.02 -15.04 -0.84
C ASN A 75 3.82 -13.83 0.09
N LYS A 76 4.41 -13.90 1.28
CA LYS A 76 4.33 -12.83 2.30
C LYS A 76 4.74 -11.45 1.77
N LYS A 77 5.77 -11.36 0.90
CA LYS A 77 6.22 -10.08 0.32
C LYS A 77 5.19 -9.48 -0.64
N HIS A 78 4.42 -10.31 -1.34
CA HIS A 78 3.35 -9.85 -2.23
C HIS A 78 2.18 -9.30 -1.40
N ILE A 79 1.87 -9.93 -0.26
CA ILE A 79 0.88 -9.41 0.69
C ILE A 79 1.33 -8.07 1.26
N GLU A 80 2.60 -7.94 1.67
CA GLU A 80 3.18 -6.67 2.15
C GLU A 80 3.10 -5.57 1.09
N LEU A 81 3.44 -5.88 -0.16
CA LEU A 81 3.32 -4.95 -1.29
C LEU A 81 1.87 -4.50 -1.53
N ALA A 82 0.90 -5.41 -1.42
CA ALA A 82 -0.51 -5.05 -1.56
C ALA A 82 -0.98 -4.11 -0.43
N LEU A 83 -0.54 -4.36 0.80
CA LEU A 83 -0.85 -3.48 1.93
C LEU A 83 -0.23 -2.09 1.74
N ASP A 84 1.02 -2.02 1.28
CA ASP A 84 1.68 -0.76 0.95
C ASP A 84 0.93 0.01 -0.15
N PHE A 85 0.55 -0.68 -1.23
CA PHE A 85 -0.26 -0.10 -2.31
C PHE A 85 -1.55 0.55 -1.80
N TYR A 86 -2.33 -0.16 -0.97
CA TYR A 86 -3.56 0.37 -0.40
C TYR A 86 -3.33 1.50 0.61
N ASN A 87 -2.24 1.45 1.37
CA ASN A 87 -1.83 2.57 2.24
C ASN A 87 -1.51 3.82 1.41
N LEU A 88 -0.77 3.68 0.31
CA LEU A 88 -0.43 4.80 -0.57
C LEU A 88 -1.69 5.49 -1.11
N ILE A 89 -2.62 4.72 -1.71
CA ILE A 89 -3.82 5.32 -2.32
C ILE A 89 -4.87 5.80 -1.33
N SER A 90 -4.89 5.25 -0.11
CA SER A 90 -5.80 5.68 0.96
C SER A 90 -5.28 6.91 1.72
N SER A 91 -3.96 7.13 1.73
CA SER A 91 -3.37 8.33 2.30
C SER A 91 -3.66 9.56 1.43
N ASP A 92 -3.83 10.73 2.07
CA ASP A 92 -4.02 12.03 1.41
C ASP A 92 -2.89 12.41 0.43
N PHE A 93 -1.80 11.62 0.39
CA PHE A 93 -0.68 11.75 -0.53
C PHE A 93 -1.14 11.75 -2.00
N VAL A 94 -2.07 10.88 -2.41
CA VAL A 94 -2.58 10.84 -3.79
C VAL A 94 -3.42 12.07 -4.14
N PHE A 95 -4.16 12.62 -3.18
CA PHE A 95 -4.90 13.87 -3.36
C PHE A 95 -3.96 15.08 -3.52
N TYR A 96 -2.77 15.05 -2.92
CA TYR A 96 -1.80 16.15 -3.00
C TYR A 96 -1.12 16.24 -4.38
N PHE A 97 -0.79 15.11 -5.01
CA PHE A 97 -0.19 15.10 -6.36
C PHE A 97 -1.20 15.37 -7.47
N ALA A 98 -2.46 14.94 -7.32
CA ALA A 98 -3.51 15.19 -8.31
C ALA A 98 -3.94 16.67 -8.43
N ASN A 99 -3.60 17.52 -7.45
CA ASN A 99 -3.93 18.95 -7.43
C ASN A 99 -2.75 19.86 -7.86
N LEU A 100 -1.65 19.31 -8.37
CA LEU A 100 -0.46 20.04 -8.83
C LEU A 100 -0.25 20.01 -10.36
N THR A 101 -1.23 19.51 -11.12
CA THR A 101 -1.24 19.48 -12.61
C THR A 101 -2.52 20.07 -13.14
#